data_AF-A0AAW9ED03-F1
#
_entry.id   AF-A0AAW9ED03-F1
#
_cell.length_a   1.000
_cell.length_b   1.000
_cell.length_c   1.000
_cell.angle_alpha   90.00
_cell.angle_beta   90.00
_cell.angle_gamma   90.00
#
_symmetry.space_group_name_H-M   'P 1'
#
loop_
_entity.id
_entity.type
_entity.pdbx_description
1 polymer ?
#
loop_
_entity_poly.entity_id
_entity_poly.type
_entity_poly.pdbx_seq_one_letter_code
_entity_poly.pdbx_strand_id
1 'polypeptide(L)' 'SDNFCISNNGSQIHQAENGEIITEDLLNFEDYLYFEDLSREIGVHFHVLSDNKIYTTNRHISHFTCREAFLTWTPLY' A
#
# COMPACT_ATOMS: atom_id res chain seq x y z
N SER A 1 -20.86 -18.13 -5.62
CA SER A 1 -19.59 -18.86 -5.67
C SER A 1 -18.66 -18.22 -4.70
N ASP A 2 -18.06 -18.99 -3.80
CA ASP A 2 -17.12 -18.47 -2.80
C ASP A 2 -15.77 -18.24 -3.49
N ASN A 3 -15.66 -17.11 -4.19
CA ASN A 3 -14.45 -16.69 -4.87
C ASN A 3 -13.65 -15.76 -3.95
N PHE A 4 -12.34 -15.98 -3.88
CA PHE A 4 -11.44 -15.23 -3.00
C PHE A 4 -10.25 -14.70 -3.78
N CYS A 5 -9.70 -13.59 -3.29
CA CYS A 5 -8.50 -12.95 -3.82
C CYS A 5 -7.45 -12.86 -2.71
N ILE A 6 -6.19 -13.10 -3.08
CA ILE A 6 -5.02 -12.86 -2.23
C ILE A 6 -4.30 -11.64 -2.81
N SER A 7 -4.12 -10.59 -2.02
CA SER A 7 -3.48 -9.33 -2.43
C SER A 7 -2.31 -8.96 -1.51
N ASN A 8 -1.57 -7.91 -1.87
CA ASN A 8 -0.51 -7.32 -1.05
C ASN A 8 0.48 -8.37 -0.53
N ASN A 9 0.90 -9.26 -1.43
CA ASN A 9 1.83 -10.36 -1.14
C ASN A 9 1.36 -11.33 -0.04
N GLY A 10 0.05 -11.43 0.17
CA GLY A 10 -0.55 -12.31 1.18
C GLY A 10 -0.95 -11.60 2.47
N SER A 11 -0.70 -10.29 2.60
CA SER A 11 -1.11 -9.54 3.80
C SER A 11 -2.62 -9.39 3.91
N GLN A 12 -3.38 -9.61 2.83
CA GLN A 12 -4.84 -9.58 2.85
C GLN A 12 -5.45 -10.68 1.98
N ILE A 13 -6.47 -11.33 2.54
CA ILE A 13 -7.38 -12.23 1.81
C ILE A 13 -8.79 -11.64 1.91
N HIS A 14 -9.45 -11.48 0.77
CA HIS A 14 -10.78 -10.89 0.71
C HIS A 14 -11.71 -11.63 -0.25
N GLN A 15 -13.01 -11.50 -0.04
CA GLN A 15 -14.02 -11.98 -0.97
C GLN A 15 -13.92 -11.24 -2.30
N ALA A 16 -13.90 -11.98 -3.41
CA ALA A 16 -13.72 -11.40 -4.74
C ALA A 16 -14.94 -10.59 -5.22
N GLU A 17 -16.11 -10.84 -4.65
CA GLU A 17 -17.37 -10.21 -5.08
C GLU A 17 -17.58 -8.81 -4.47
N ASN A 18 -17.25 -8.63 -3.19
CA ASN A 18 -17.54 -7.40 -2.45
C ASN A 18 -16.31 -6.75 -1.78
N GLY A 19 -15.14 -7.40 -1.81
CA GLY A 19 -13.92 -6.91 -1.17
C GLY A 19 -13.87 -7.05 0.35
N GLU A 20 -14.82 -7.76 0.97
CA GLU A 20 -14.84 -7.98 2.42
C GLU A 20 -13.57 -8.73 2.86
N ILE A 21 -12.84 -8.14 3.81
CA ILE A 21 -11.60 -8.69 4.36
C ILE A 21 -11.93 -9.88 5.26
N ILE A 22 -11.30 -11.01 4.98
CA ILE A 22 -11.45 -12.26 5.75
C ILE A 22 -10.32 -12.39 6.76
N THR A 23 -9.10 -12.04 6.34
CA THR A 23 -7.93 -12.00 7.20
C THR A 23 -6.96 -10.95 6.68
N GLU A 24 -6.27 -10.32 7.62
CA GLU A 24 -5.21 -9.38 7.33
C GLU A 24 -4.06 -9.54 8.34
N ASP A 25 -2.86 -9.23 7.86
CA ASP A 25 -1.64 -9.12 8.65
C ASP A 25 -0.96 -7.81 8.24
N LEU A 26 -1.16 -6.76 9.05
CA LEU A 26 -0.79 -5.39 8.71
C LEU A 26 0.38 -4.89 9.54
N LEU A 27 1.17 -4.01 8.93
CA LEU A 27 2.13 -3.19 9.66
C LEU A 27 1.39 -2.20 10.57
N ASN A 28 1.90 -2.02 11.79
CA ASN A 28 1.38 -1.00 12.68
C ASN A 28 1.98 0.38 12.35
N PHE A 29 1.61 1.39 13.13
CA PHE A 29 2.06 2.76 12.87
C PHE A 29 3.55 2.96 13.19
N GLU A 30 4.06 2.26 14.20
CA GLU A 30 5.48 2.28 14.55
C GLU A 30 6.35 1.68 13.44
N ASP A 31 5.89 0.61 12.78
CA ASP A 31 6.54 0.02 11.61
C ASP A 31 6.59 1.02 10.45
N TYR A 32 5.48 1.75 10.22
CA TYR A 32 5.44 2.82 9.21
C TYR A 32 6.51 3.88 9.49
N LEU A 33 6.59 4.39 10.73
CA LEU A 33 7.59 5.40 11.10
C LEU A 33 9.02 4.88 10.87
N TYR A 34 9.29 3.64 11.25
CA TYR A 34 10.58 3.00 11.05
C TYR A 34 10.98 2.94 9.57
N PHE A 35 10.11 2.42 8.69
CA PHE A 35 10.43 2.29 7.27
C PHE A 35 10.50 3.63 6.55
N GLU A 36 9.66 4.57 6.95
CA GLU A 36 9.65 5.92 6.38
C GLU A 36 10.94 6.67 6.74
N ASP A 37 11.41 6.60 8.00
CA ASP A 37 12.69 7.16 8.40
C ASP A 37 13.88 6.45 7.73
N LEU A 38 13.85 5.11 7.65
CA LEU A 38 14.88 4.35 6.94
C LEU A 38 14.98 4.76 5.47
N SER A 39 13.84 5.01 4.81
CA SER A 39 13.83 5.44 3.40
C SER A 39 14.55 6.76 3.20
N ARG A 40 14.44 7.70 4.15
CA ARG A 40 15.17 8.97 4.15
C ARG A 40 16.65 8.77 4.39
N GLU A 41 17.00 7.90 5.35
CA GLU A 41 18.39 7.59 5.69
C GLU A 41 19.17 7.04 4.48
N ILE A 42 18.56 6.12 3.72
CA ILE A 42 19.19 5.50 2.55
C ILE A 42 18.92 6.25 1.24
N GLY A 43 18.15 7.34 1.28
CA GLY A 43 17.93 8.23 0.13
C GLY A 43 17.03 7.67 -0.97
N VAL A 44 16.01 6.88 -0.62
CA VAL A 44 15.03 6.33 -1.58
C VAL A 44 13.65 6.94 -1.41
N HIS A 45 12.84 6.91 -2.48
CA HIS A 45 11.42 7.27 -2.37
C HIS A 45 10.63 6.12 -1.74
N PHE A 46 9.57 6.46 -1.03
CA PHE A 46 8.76 5.50 -0.27
C PHE A 46 7.28 5.89 -0.34
N HIS A 47 6.42 4.88 -0.43
CA HIS A 47 4.97 5.04 -0.34
C HIS A 47 4.37 3.86 0.42
N VAL A 48 3.16 4.06 0.96
CA VAL A 48 2.40 3.00 1.62
C VAL A 48 1.03 2.86 0.98
N LEU A 49 0.52 1.63 0.98
CA LEU A 49 -0.83 1.28 0.55
C LEU A 49 -1.69 1.06 1.80
N SER A 50 -2.78 1.80 1.92
CA SER A 50 -3.76 1.62 3.02
C SER A 50 -5.14 2.09 2.60
N ASP A 51 -6.19 1.35 2.96
CA ASP A 51 -7.60 1.66 2.64
C ASP A 51 -7.84 2.04 1.17
N ASN A 52 -7.25 1.26 0.26
CA ASN A 52 -7.27 1.48 -1.19
C ASN A 52 -6.81 2.91 -1.58
N LYS A 53 -5.76 3.40 -0.93
CA LYS A 53 -5.08 4.67 -1.21
C LYS A 53 -3.57 4.48 -1.14
N ILE A 54 -2.84 5.31 -1.87
CA ILE A 54 -1.39 5.43 -1.79
C ILE A 54 -1.08 6.72 -1.04
N TYR A 55 -0.17 6.64 -0.06
CA TYR A 55 0.35 7.80 0.67
C TYR A 55 1.86 7.91 0.49
N THR A 56 2.38 9.11 0.28
CA THR A 56 3.82 9.37 0.30
C THR A 56 4.16 10.68 1.00
N THR A 57 5.25 10.68 1.77
CA THR A 57 5.82 11.90 2.35
C THR A 57 6.77 12.62 1.38
N ASN A 58 7.09 12.01 0.23
CA ASN A 58 7.99 12.60 -0.75
C ASN A 58 7.31 13.77 -1.49
N ARG A 59 7.72 15.00 -1.18
CA ARG A 59 7.22 16.22 -1.86
C ARG A 59 7.51 16.21 -3.36
N HIS A 60 8.68 15.71 -3.75
CA HIS A 60 8.98 15.36 -5.13
C HIS A 60 8.57 13.91 -5.33
N ILE A 61 7.38 13.69 -5.86
CA ILE A 61 6.79 12.36 -5.96
C ILE A 61 7.54 11.54 -7.02
N SER A 62 7.87 10.30 -6.67
CA SER A 62 8.53 9.36 -7.59
C SER A 62 7.69 9.08 -8.81
N HIS A 63 8.34 8.99 -9.98
CA HIS A 63 7.70 8.50 -11.21
C HIS A 63 7.02 7.14 -10.99
N PHE A 64 7.62 6.25 -10.20
CA PHE A 64 7.07 4.92 -9.92
C PHE A 64 5.84 4.96 -9.03
N THR A 65 5.78 5.89 -8.08
CA THR A 65 4.59 6.12 -7.25
C THR A 65 3.42 6.64 -8.10
N CYS A 66 3.67 7.61 -8.99
CA CYS A 66 2.66 8.08 -9.94
C CYS A 66 2.18 6.96 -10.88
N ARG A 67 3.12 6.13 -11.37
CA ARG A 67 2.82 5.01 -12.26
C ARG A 67 1.96 3.95 -11.57
N GLU A 68 2.24 3.65 -10.30
CA GLU A 68 1.44 2.71 -9.50
C GLU A 68 0.00 3.21 -9.39
N ALA A 69 -0.19 4.44 -8.90
CA ALA A 69 -1.52 5.05 -8.76
C ALA A 69 -2.33 5.04 -10.05
N PHE A 70 -1.67 5.30 -11.20
CA PHE A 70 -2.30 5.25 -12.50
C PHE A 70 -2.71 3.83 -12.93
N LEU A 71 -1.86 2.83 -12.71
CA LEU A 71 -2.11 1.45 -13.13
C LEU A 71 -3.19 0.77 -12.27
N THR A 72 -3.22 1.07 -10.98
CA THR A 72 -4.15 0.46 -10.03
C THR A 72 -5.43 1.26 -9.84
N TRP A 73 -5.53 2.45 -10.45
CA TRP A 73 -6.61 3.41 -10.22
C TRP A 73 -6.76 3.78 -8.73
N THR A 74 -5.65 3.80 -8.00
CA THR A 74 -5.62 4.08 -6.56
C THR A 74 -5.33 5.56 -6.32
N PRO A 75 -6.16 6.28 -5.56
CA PRO A 75 -5.92 7.68 -5.21
C PRO A 75 -4.56 7.88 -4.50
N LEU A 76 -3.84 8.91 -4.90
CA LEU A 76 -2.52 9.29 -4.36
C LEU A 76 -2.64 10.55 -3.49
N TYR A 77 -2.12 10.47 -2.27
CA TYR A 77 -2.09 11.53 -1.26
C TYR A 77 -0.66 11.84 -0.78
#